data_AF-A0A1H8DJ00-F1
#
_entry.id   AF-A0A1H8DJ00-F1
#
_cell.length_a   1.000
_cell.length_b   1.000
_cell.length_c   1.000
_cell.angle_alpha   90.00
_cell.angle_beta   90.00
_cell.angle_gamma   90.00
#
_symmetry.space_group_name_H-M   'P 1'
#
loop_
_entity.id
_entity.type
_entity.pdbx_description
1 polymer ?
#
loop_
_entity_poly.entity_id
_entity_poly.type
_entity_poly.pdbx_seq_one_letter_code
_entity_poly.pdbx_strand_id
1 'polypeptide(L)'
;MPPQYIDRDSLSKVREKLWAASQNKGITLEDIQDRTNFSYSQVYRIVRGKNNISVSHVMEVCRALELQPSQVFNFDIEIPKFSPLRKDLKGNSSKKK
;
A
#
# COMPACT_ATOMS: atom_id res chain seq x y z
N MET A 1 -9.75 21.52 -0.89
CA MET A 1 -9.60 20.18 -1.51
C MET A 1 -10.28 19.16 -0.62
N PRO A 2 -10.98 18.15 -1.17
CA PRO A 2 -11.47 17.05 -0.37
C PRO A 2 -10.29 16.30 0.29
N PRO A 3 -10.45 15.77 1.51
CA PRO A 3 -9.42 14.97 2.14
C PRO A 3 -9.13 13.74 1.28
N GLN A 4 -7.84 13.44 1.10
CA GLN A 4 -7.44 12.22 0.42
C GLN A 4 -7.91 11.00 1.22
N TYR A 5 -8.51 10.02 0.54
CA TYR A 5 -8.79 8.73 1.13
C TYR A 5 -7.48 8.02 1.52
N ILE A 6 -7.43 7.45 2.73
CA ILE A 6 -6.29 6.69 3.23
C ILE A 6 -6.85 5.42 3.88
N ASP A 7 -6.59 4.27 3.26
CA ASP A 7 -6.77 2.97 3.89
C ASP A 7 -5.65 2.76 4.90
N ARG A 8 -5.95 2.99 6.19
CA ARG A 8 -4.97 2.90 7.26
C ARG A 8 -4.59 1.46 7.60
N ASP A 9 -5.52 0.52 7.41
CA ASP A 9 -5.35 -0.86 7.85
C ASP A 9 -4.40 -1.60 6.90
N SER A 10 -4.66 -1.53 5.59
CA SER A 10 -3.76 -2.10 4.58
C SER A 10 -2.38 -1.44 4.62
N LEU A 11 -2.35 -0.13 4.87
CA LEU A 11 -1.10 0.62 4.97
C LEU A 11 -0.28 0.24 6.21
N SER A 12 -0.92 -0.07 7.34
CA SER A 12 -0.22 -0.60 8.53
C SER A 12 0.41 -1.94 8.21
N LYS A 13 -0.34 -2.86 7.58
CA LYS A 13 0.16 -4.20 7.19
C LYS A 13 1.40 -4.10 6.29
N VAL A 14 1.36 -3.23 5.27
CA VAL A 14 2.51 -2.98 4.38
C VAL A 14 3.73 -2.50 5.17
N ARG A 15 3.56 -1.53 6.07
CA ARG A 15 4.65 -0.97 6.88
C ARG A 15 5.23 -1.97 7.86
N GLU A 16 4.39 -2.76 8.51
CA GLU A 16 4.82 -3.83 9.41
C GLU A 16 5.70 -4.84 8.67
N LYS A 17 5.33 -5.23 7.44
CA LYS A 17 6.14 -6.13 6.61
C LYS A 17 7.47 -5.51 6.21
N LEU A 18 7.49 -4.24 5.77
CA LEU A 18 8.72 -3.52 5.44
C LEU A 18 9.65 -3.39 6.66
N TRP A 19 9.08 -3.01 7.81
CA TRP A 19 9.85 -2.85 9.03
C TRP A 19 10.40 -4.18 9.55
N ALA A 20 9.59 -5.23 9.57
CA ALA A 20 10.04 -6.56 9.96
C ALA A 20 11.16 -7.07 9.03
N ALA A 21 11.06 -6.83 7.72
CA ALA A 21 12.10 -7.20 6.77
C ALA A 21 13.41 -6.44 7.02
N SER A 22 13.33 -5.14 7.31
CA SER A 22 14.48 -4.31 7.72
C SER A 22 15.15 -4.87 8.98
N GLN A 23 14.38 -5.15 10.03
CA GLN A 23 14.90 -5.68 11.29
C GLN A 23 15.54 -7.06 11.12
N ASN A 24 14.89 -7.96 10.39
CA ASN A 24 15.41 -9.31 10.14
C ASN A 24 16.73 -9.31 9.35
N LYS A 25 16.94 -8.32 8.50
CA LYS A 25 18.17 -8.17 7.70
C LYS A 25 19.22 -7.26 8.34
N GLY A 26 18.91 -6.62 9.48
CA GLY A 26 19.79 -5.65 10.12
C GLY A 26 20.03 -4.37 9.27
N ILE A 27 19.09 -4.03 8.37
CA ILE A 27 19.19 -2.83 7.52
C ILE A 27 18.49 -1.69 8.23
N THR A 28 19.21 -0.61 8.54
CA THR A 28 18.69 0.58 9.23
C THR A 28 17.91 1.52 8.30
N LEU A 29 17.25 2.55 8.84
CA LEU A 29 16.58 3.54 8.00
C LEU A 29 17.59 4.43 7.24
N GLU A 30 18.75 4.66 7.85
CA GLU A 30 19.91 5.33 7.27
C GLU A 30 20.47 4.50 6.10
N ASP A 31 20.56 3.18 6.24
CA ASP A 31 20.96 2.32 5.12
C ASP A 31 19.95 2.38 3.96
N ILE A 32 18.65 2.42 4.25
CA ILE A 32 17.61 2.58 3.21
C ILE A 32 17.73 3.96 2.55
N GLN A 33 18.06 5.01 3.32
CA GLN A 33 18.35 6.32 2.75
C GLN A 33 19.52 6.23 1.79
N ASP A 34 20.65 5.65 2.20
CA ASP A 34 21.87 5.59 1.38
C ASP A 34 21.71 4.68 0.15
N ARG A 35 20.79 3.72 0.21
CA ARG A 35 20.43 2.81 -0.90
C ARG A 35 19.34 3.38 -1.82
N THR A 36 18.79 4.55 -1.51
CA THR A 36 17.73 5.19 -2.30
C THR A 36 18.08 6.67 -2.57
N ASN A 37 17.25 7.36 -3.34
CA ASN A 37 17.35 8.81 -3.49
C ASN A 37 16.39 9.57 -2.55
N PHE A 38 15.98 8.94 -1.45
CA PHE A 38 15.08 9.54 -0.47
C PHE A 38 15.86 10.18 0.66
N SER A 39 15.33 11.26 1.23
CA SER A 39 15.81 11.77 2.53
C SER A 39 15.41 10.85 3.68
N TYR A 40 16.11 10.92 4.81
CA TYR A 40 15.73 10.21 6.03
C TYR A 40 14.25 10.37 6.39
N SER A 41 13.75 11.61 6.31
CA SER A 41 12.35 11.93 6.64
C SER A 41 11.37 11.23 5.69
N GLN A 42 11.71 11.11 4.40
CA GLN A 42 10.92 10.35 3.45
C GLN A 42 10.95 8.85 3.77
N VAL A 43 12.13 8.28 4.03
CA VAL A 43 12.27 6.87 4.44
C VAL A 43 11.43 6.59 5.69
N TYR A 44 11.57 7.41 6.72
CA TYR A 44 10.79 7.31 7.95
C TYR A 44 9.28 7.36 7.67
N ARG A 45 8.81 8.31 6.84
CA ARG A 45 7.39 8.41 6.47
C ARG A 45 6.90 7.18 5.71
N ILE A 46 7.75 6.57 4.88
CA ILE A 46 7.40 5.37 4.11
C ILE A 46 7.32 4.16 5.04
N VAL A 47 8.38 3.88 5.80
CA VAL A 47 8.53 2.64 6.58
C VAL A 47 7.79 2.68 7.92
N ARG A 48 7.80 3.83 8.61
CA ARG A 48 7.31 3.97 10.01
C ARG A 48 6.20 5.01 10.18
N GLY A 49 5.94 5.84 9.18
CA GLY A 49 5.00 6.95 9.24
C GLY A 49 3.53 6.55 9.27
N LYS A 50 2.64 7.55 9.14
CA LYS A 50 1.18 7.37 9.06
C LYS A 50 0.55 7.98 7.80
N ASN A 51 1.32 8.74 7.02
CA ASN A 51 0.87 9.39 5.79
C ASN A 51 0.60 8.37 4.69
N ASN A 52 -0.18 8.74 3.67
CA ASN A 52 -0.27 7.89 2.48
C ASN A 52 1.10 7.78 1.78
N ILE A 53 1.32 6.68 1.05
CA ILE A 53 2.56 6.43 0.29
C ILE A 53 2.20 6.01 -1.13
N SER A 54 3.08 6.27 -2.09
CA SER A 54 2.91 5.79 -3.45
C SER A 54 3.43 4.35 -3.58
N VAL A 55 2.92 3.61 -4.57
CA VAL A 55 3.44 2.29 -4.91
C VAL A 55 4.91 2.38 -5.31
N SER A 56 5.31 3.41 -6.06
CA SER A 56 6.71 3.62 -6.46
C SER A 56 7.66 3.76 -5.26
N HIS A 57 7.23 4.45 -4.20
CA HIS A 57 8.01 4.52 -2.96
C HIS A 57 8.20 3.14 -2.32
N VAL A 58 7.14 2.32 -2.28
CA VAL A 58 7.22 0.95 -1.77
C VAL A 58 8.18 0.11 -2.61
N MET A 59 8.12 0.19 -3.94
CA MET A 59 9.01 -0.57 -4.82
C MET A 59 10.48 -0.20 -4.61
N GLU A 60 10.77 1.09 -4.43
CA GLU A 60 12.13 1.55 -4.19
C GLU A 60 12.68 1.06 -2.84
N VAL A 61 11.86 1.12 -1.78
CA VAL A 61 12.21 0.54 -0.49
C VAL A 61 12.37 -0.98 -0.56
N CYS A 62 11.53 -1.68 -1.34
CA CYS A 62 11.69 -3.12 -1.58
C CYS A 62 13.04 -3.43 -2.21
N ARG A 63 13.49 -2.65 -3.20
CA ARG A 63 14.84 -2.82 -3.79
C ARG A 63 15.94 -2.58 -2.77
N ALA A 64 15.86 -1.50 -1.99
CA ALA A 64 16.84 -1.18 -0.95
C ALA A 64 16.93 -2.27 0.13
N LEU A 65 15.79 -2.89 0.46
CA LEU A 65 15.69 -4.02 1.39
C LEU A 65 15.95 -5.37 0.72
N GLU A 66 16.28 -5.44 -0.57
CA GLU A 66 16.47 -6.69 -1.32
C GLU A 66 15.28 -7.66 -1.15
N LEU A 67 14.07 -7.13 -1.24
CA LEU A 67 12.81 -7.80 -0.91
C LEU A 67 11.90 -7.80 -2.14
N GLN A 68 11.24 -8.92 -2.43
CA GLN A 68 10.24 -8.95 -3.49
C GLN A 68 8.94 -8.28 -3.02
N PRO A 69 8.28 -7.45 -3.85
CA PRO A 69 7.03 -6.79 -3.47
C PRO A 69 5.93 -7.77 -3.03
N SER A 70 5.90 -8.98 -3.60
CA SER A 70 4.97 -10.04 -3.21
C SER A 70 5.07 -10.38 -1.72
N GLN A 71 6.24 -10.26 -1.10
CA GLN A 71 6.43 -10.52 0.33
C GLN A 71 5.83 -9.42 1.21
N VAL A 72 5.72 -8.20 0.68
CA VAL A 72 5.12 -7.04 1.38
C VAL A 72 3.60 -7.05 1.25
N PHE A 73 3.09 -7.38 0.06
CA PHE A 73 1.66 -7.40 -0.25
C PHE A 73 0.99 -8.76 0.01
N ASN A 74 1.65 -9.68 0.71
CA ASN A 74 1.08 -10.97 1.08
C ASN A 74 0.13 -10.83 2.28
N PHE A 75 -1.07 -10.30 2.04
CA PHE A 75 -2.16 -10.22 3.01
C PHE A 75 -3.51 -10.10 2.32
N ASP A 76 -4.56 -10.51 3.03
CA ASP A 76 -5.94 -10.40 2.56
C ASP A 76 -6.60 -9.09 3.01
N ILE A 77 -7.54 -8.63 2.17
CA ILE A 77 -8.46 -7.52 2.45
C ILE A 77 -9.90 -7.99 2.25
N GLU A 78 -10.83 -7.33 2.92
CA GLU A 78 -12.25 -7.61 2.72
C GLU A 78 -12.72 -7.03 1.39
N ILE A 79 -13.26 -7.90 0.52
CA ILE A 79 -13.83 -7.49 -0.76
C ILE A 79 -15.36 -7.48 -0.62
N PRO A 80 -15.99 -6.29 -0.50
CA PRO A 80 -17.44 -6.21 -0.42
C PRO A 80 -18.08 -6.63 -1.75
N LYS A 81 -19.23 -7.31 -1.67
CA LYS A 81 -20.05 -7.61 -2.83
C LYS A 81 -20.97 -6.43 -3.13
N PHE A 82 -20.69 -5.70 -4.20
CA PHE A 82 -21.54 -4.60 -4.62
C PHE A 82 -22.71 -5.09 -5.48
N SER A 83 -23.87 -4.44 -5.33
CA SER A 83 -24.99 -4.57 -6.25
C SER A 83 -24.59 -4.14 -7.68
N PRO A 84 -25.27 -4.64 -8.73
CA PRO A 84 -24.99 -4.24 -10.12
C PRO A 84 -25.06 -2.72 -10.28
N LEU A 85 -24.23 -2.20 -11.18
CA LEU A 85 -24.14 -0.75 -11.39
C LEU A 85 -25.42 -0.24 -12.05
N ARG A 86 -25.72 1.06 -11.86
CA ARG A 86 -26.92 1.70 -12.45
C ARG A 86 -27.05 1.48 -13.95
N LYS A 87 -25.93 1.41 -14.68
CA LYS A 87 -25.89 1.15 -16.12
C LYS A 87 -26.39 -0.26 -16.48
N ASP A 88 -26.22 -1.24 -15.58
CA ASP A 88 -26.61 -2.64 -15.78
C ASP A 88 -28.11 -2.87 -15.45
N LEU A 89 -28.79 -1.87 -14.88
CA LEU A 89 -30.21 -1.96 -14.50
C LEU A 89 -31.19 -1.54 -15.62
N LYS A 90 -30.72 -0.93 -16.72
CA LYS A 90 -31.59 -0.35 -17.78
C LYS A 90 -32.10 -1.35 -18.84
N GLY A 91 -31.98 -2.66 -18.62
CA GLY A 91 -32.46 -3.70 -19.55
C GLY A 91 -33.78 -4.39 -19.16
N ASN A 92 -34.23 -4.26 -17.90
CA ASN A 92 -35.34 -5.09 -17.39
C ASN A 92 -36.68 -4.36 -17.22
N SER A 93 -36.80 -3.09 -17.63
CA SER A 93 -38.04 -2.33 -17.55
C SER A 93 -39.04 -2.58 -18.69
N SER A 94 -38.74 -3.47 -19.65
CA SER A 94 -39.62 -3.74 -20.81
C SER A 94 -40.29 -5.13 -20.80
N LYS A 95 -40.27 -5.86 -19.68
CA LYS A 95 -41.06 -7.09 -19.50
C LYS A 95 -41.81 -7.08 -18.16
N LYS A 96 -42.77 -6.18 -18.02
CA LYS A 96 -43.97 -6.46 -17.23
C LYS A 96 -45.16 -6.32 -18.16
N LYS A 97 -45.92 -7.41 -18.20
CA LYS A 97 -47.13 -7.66 -18.99
C LYS A 97 -48.09 -6.48 -18.99
#